data_AF-A0A9D4ZAH1-F1
#
_entry.id   AF-A0A9D4ZAH1-F1
#
_cell.length_a   1.000
_cell.length_b   1.000
_cell.length_c   1.000
_cell.angle_alpha   90.00
_cell.angle_beta   90.00
_cell.angle_gamma   90.00
#
_symmetry.space_group_name_H-M   'P 1'
#
loop_
_entity.id
_entity.type
_entity.pdbx_description
1 polymer ?
#
loop_
_entity_poly.entity_id
_entity_poly.type
_entity_poly.pdbx_seq_one_letter_code
_entity_poly.pdbx_strand_id
1 'polypeptide(L)' 'MLECGKRKVWLDPNEVNEISMANSWKNIRKLVKDGFLIRKPTRIHSRAREKRALEAKRKGRHSGYAAPEATKKSNK' A
#
# COMPACT_ATOMS: atom_id res chain seq x y z
N MET A 1 -4.74 4.90 18.41
CA MET A 1 -3.52 5.34 17.69
C MET A 1 -3.72 4.93 16.23
N LEU A 2 -3.19 5.65 15.25
CA LEU A 2 -3.46 5.40 13.81
C LEU A 2 -2.94 4.05 13.23
N GLU A 3 -2.46 3.14 14.10
CA GLU A 3 -1.91 1.81 13.74
C GLU A 3 -0.98 1.85 12.54
N CYS A 4 -0.17 2.91 12.43
CA CYS A 4 0.74 3.14 11.32
C CYS A 4 2.08 3.71 11.78
N GLY A 5 3.13 3.49 11.00
CA GLY A 5 4.44 4.07 11.27
C GLY A 5 4.44 5.60 11.08
N LYS A 6 5.39 6.28 11.74
CA LYS A 6 5.52 7.75 11.74
C LYS A 6 5.52 8.37 10.33
N ARG A 7 6.15 7.71 9.35
CA ARG A 7 6.22 8.16 7.94
C ARG A 7 4.87 8.16 7.21
N LYS A 8 3.86 7.47 7.75
CA LYS A 8 2.51 7.39 7.19
C LYS A 8 1.54 8.37 7.82
N VAL A 9 1.99 9.20 8.76
CA VAL A 9 1.18 10.29 9.30
C VAL A 9 1.44 11.54 8.47
N TRP A 10 0.37 12.20 8.05
CA TRP A 10 0.38 13.58 7.56
C TRP A 10 -0.10 14.49 8.68
N LEU A 11 0.57 15.63 8.82
CA LEU A 11 0.30 16.68 9.80
C LEU A 11 -0.03 17.93 9.01
N ASP A 12 -1.10 18.62 9.37
CA ASP A 12 -1.44 19.90 8.75
C ASP A 12 -0.36 20.95 9.07
N PRO A 13 0.30 21.54 8.06
CA PRO A 13 1.29 22.58 8.28
C PRO A 13 0.71 23.91 8.80
N ASN A 14 -0.61 24.11 8.71
CA ASN A 14 -1.23 25.35 9.21
C ASN A 14 -1.47 25.32 10.73
N GLU A 15 -1.67 24.12 11.30
CA GLU A 15 -2.07 23.92 12.70
C GLU A 15 -0.93 23.37 13.58
N VAL A 16 0.32 23.69 13.24
CA VAL A 16 1.52 23.16 13.92
C VAL A 16 1.51 23.48 15.42
N ASN A 17 1.02 24.67 15.80
CA ASN A 17 0.94 25.10 17.19
C ASN A 17 -0.06 24.25 17.98
N GLU A 18 -1.26 24.00 17.44
CA GLU A 18 -2.27 23.18 18.10
C GLU A 18 -1.83 21.72 18.22
N ILE A 19 -1.20 21.19 17.16
CA ILE A 19 -0.61 19.85 17.17
C ILE A 19 0.49 19.74 18.23
N SER A 20 1.35 20.76 18.36
CA SER A 20 2.44 20.77 19.35
C SER A 20 1.94 20.81 20.79
N MET A 21 0.76 21.39 21.05
CA MET A 21 0.15 21.43 22.38
C MET A 21 -0.61 20.14 22.73
N ALA A 22 -0.81 19.23 21.77
CA ALA A 22 -1.57 18.00 21.97
C ALA A 22 -0.76 16.91 22.69
N ASN A 23 -0.57 17.09 24.00
CA ASN A 23 0.29 16.25 24.86
C ASN A 23 -0.41 15.00 25.40
N SER A 24 -1.70 14.82 25.09
CA SER A 24 -2.52 13.73 25.62
C SER A 24 -3.13 12.87 24.52
N TRP A 25 -3.35 11.60 24.84
CA TRP A 25 -3.97 10.63 23.93
C TRP A 25 -5.38 11.02 23.48
N LYS A 26 -6.15 11.68 24.36
CA LYS A 26 -7.49 12.16 24.03
C LYS A 26 -7.44 13.28 22.98
N ASN A 27 -6.48 14.21 23.14
CA ASN A 27 -6.31 15.34 22.21
C ASN A 27 -5.83 14.86 20.84
N ILE A 28 -4.87 13.93 20.77
CA ILE A 28 -4.43 13.36 19.50
C ILE A 28 -5.59 12.64 18.76
N ARG A 29 -6.46 11.92 19.49
CA ARG A 29 -7.65 11.29 18.87
C ARG A 29 -8.63 12.31 18.31
N LYS A 30 -8.79 13.46 18.98
CA LYS A 30 -9.62 14.56 18.51
C LYS A 30 -9.04 15.13 17.20
N LEU A 31 -7.75 15.46 17.16
CA LEU A 31 -7.08 15.95 15.95
C LEU A 31 -7.15 14.98 14.76
N VAL A 32 -7.11 13.67 15.02
CA VAL A 32 -7.31 12.63 13.99
C VAL A 32 -8.74 12.63 13.47
N LYS A 33 -9.74 12.86 14.32
CA LYS A 33 -11.15 12.88 13.94
C LYS A 33 -11.54 14.16 13.21
N ASP A 34 -10.94 15.28 13.61
CA ASP A 34 -11.14 16.60 13.01
C ASP A 34 -10.38 16.73 11.67
N GLY A 35 -9.41 15.85 11.40
CA GLY A 35 -8.73 15.74 10.11
C GLY A 35 -7.37 16.43 10.03
N PHE A 36 -6.87 17.01 11.12
CA PHE A 36 -5.53 17.62 11.18
C PHE A 36 -4.39 16.57 11.17
N LEU A 37 -4.69 15.34 11.62
CA LEU A 37 -3.81 14.18 11.46
C LEU A 37 -4.45 13.14 10.55
N ILE A 38 -3.81 12.88 9.40
CA ILE A 38 -4.34 11.94 8.39
C ILE A 38 -3.35 10.79 8.14
N ARG A 39 -3.87 9.57 8.03
CA ARG A 39 -3.09 8.42 7.57
C ARG A 39 -2.90 8.47 6.05
N LYS A 40 -1.67 8.71 5.60
CA LYS A 40 -1.30 8.64 4.19
C LYS A 40 -1.54 7.24 3.64
N PRO A 41 -2.09 7.10 2.43
CA PRO A 41 -2.26 5.79 1.81
C PRO A 41 -0.92 5.07 1.60
N THR A 42 -0.98 3.74 1.54
CA THR A 42 0.16 2.93 1.13
C THR A 42 0.42 3.12 -0.36
N ARG A 43 1.69 3.10 -0.77
CA ARG A 43 2.02 3.12 -2.20
C ARG A 43 1.72 1.71 -2.72
N ILE A 44 0.74 1.60 -3.61
CA ILE A 44 0.34 0.31 -4.19
C ILE A 44 1.11 0.13 -5.50
N HIS A 45 1.68 -1.05 -5.70
CA HIS A 45 2.21 -1.45 -7.01
C HIS A 45 1.08 -2.06 -7.84
N SER A 46 0.92 -1.60 -9.08
CA SER A 46 -0.12 -2.12 -9.98
C SER A 46 0.18 -3.57 -10.39
N ARG A 47 -0.83 -4.45 -10.28
CA ARG A 47 -0.77 -5.83 -10.78
C ARG A 47 -1.31 -6.00 -12.20
N ALA A 48 -1.61 -4.90 -12.91
CA ALA A 48 -2.23 -4.97 -14.25
C ALA A 48 -1.37 -5.74 -15.27
N ARG A 49 -0.05 -5.55 -15.25
CA ARG A 49 0.88 -6.25 -16.13
C ARG A 49 0.89 -7.75 -15.86
N GLU A 50 1.00 -8.12 -14.58
CA GLU A 50 0.98 -9.52 -14.14
C GLU A 50 -0.33 -10.20 -14.51
N LYS A 51 -1.49 -9.54 -14.27
CA LYS A 51 -2.81 -10.07 -14.64
C LYS A 51 -2.93 -10.33 -16.13
N ARG A 52 -2.49 -9.40 -16.99
CA ARG A 52 -2.48 -9.63 -18.46
C ARG A 52 -1.57 -10.79 -18.85
N ALA A 53 -0.39 -10.90 -18.25
CA ALA A 53 0.52 -12.01 -18.53
C ALA A 53 -0.06 -13.36 -18.09
N LEU A 54 -0.70 -13.42 -16.91
CA LEU A 54 -1.37 -14.61 -16.41
C LEU A 54 -2.57 -15.00 -17.28
N GLU A 55 -3.37 -14.03 -17.72
CA GLU A 55 -4.49 -14.27 -18.63
C GLU A 55 -4.02 -14.81 -19.99
N ALA A 56 -2.95 -14.23 -20.55
CA ALA A 56 -2.34 -14.71 -21.79
C ALA A 56 -1.80 -16.15 -21.64
N LYS A 57 -1.11 -16.44 -20.52
CA LYS A 57 -0.66 -17.80 -20.17
C LYS A 57 -1.83 -18.78 -20.01
N ARG A 58 -2.91 -18.38 -19.35
CA ARG A 58 -4.13 -19.20 -19.18
C ARG A 58 -4.80 -19.50 -20.51
N LYS A 59 -4.72 -18.59 -21.48
CA LYS A 59 -5.17 -18.77 -22.86
C LYS A 59 -4.20 -19.62 -23.71
N GLY A 60 -3.16 -20.21 -23.12
CA GLY A 60 -2.18 -21.04 -23.82
C GLY A 60 -1.10 -20.26 -24.58
N ARG A 61 -0.98 -18.95 -24.37
CA ARG A 61 0.10 -18.13 -24.96
C ARG A 61 1.34 -18.20 -24.07
N HIS A 62 2.52 -17.99 -24.65
CA HIS A 62 3.80 -18.00 -23.92
C HIS A 62 4.15 -19.33 -23.22
N SER A 63 3.65 -20.46 -23.74
CA SER A 63 3.91 -21.82 -23.26
C SER A 63 4.50 -22.74 -24.34
N GLY A 64 5.13 -22.17 -25.37
CA GLY A 64 5.75 -22.92 -26.46
C GLY A 64 7.09 -23.57 -26.06
N TYR A 65 7.64 -24.39 -26.95
CA TYR A 65 8.89 -25.15 -26.72
C TYR A 65 10.10 -24.27 -26.35
N ALA A 66 10.16 -23.04 -26.85
CA ALA A 66 11.22 -22.07 -26.56
C ALA A 66 11.00 -21.25 -25.28
N ALA A 67 9.85 -21.36 -24.62
CA ALA A 67 9.66 -20.77 -23.29
C ALA A 67 10.43 -21.63 -22.27
N PRO A 68 11.26 -21.04 -21.40
CA PRO A 68 12.15 -21.81 -20.54
C PRO A 68 11.38 -22.84 -19.72
N GLU A 69 11.79 -24.10 -19.87
CA GLU A 69 11.22 -25.32 -19.29
C GLU A 69 11.48 -25.43 -17.78
N ALA A 70 11.57 -24.30 -17.07
CA ALA A 70 11.54 -24.34 -15.62
C ALA A 70 10.15 -24.87 -15.25
N THR A 71 10.12 -26.14 -14.80
CA THR A 71 8.97 -26.85 -14.20
C THR A 71 8.07 -27.73 -15.09
N LYS A 72 8.56 -28.49 -16.10
CA LYS A 72 7.78 -29.67 -16.57
C LYS A 72 7.76 -30.81 -15.54
N LYS A 73 8.76 -30.91 -14.65
CA LYS A 73 8.85 -31.93 -13.59
C LYS A 73 8.45 -31.45 -12.18
N SER A 74 8.31 -30.15 -11.94
CA SER A 74 8.05 -29.60 -10.59
C SER A 74 6.72 -28.87 -10.43
N ASN A 75 5.89 -28.79 -11.48
CA ASN A 75 4.47 -28.41 -11.39
C ASN A 75 3.56 -29.65 -11.44
N LYS A 76 3.98 -30.74 -10.78
CA LYS A 76 3.12 -31.90 -10.50
C LYS A 76 2.67 -31.83 -9.04
#